data_AF-A0A3S5CLM8-F1
#
_entry.id   AF-A0A3S5CLM8-F1
#
_cell.length_a   1.000
_cell.length_b   1.000
_cell.length_c   1.000
_cell.angle_alpha   90.00
_cell.angle_beta   90.00
_cell.angle_gamma   90.00
#
_symmetry.space_group_name_H-M   'P 1'
#
loop_
_entity.id
_entity.type
_entity.pdbx_description
1 polymer ?
#
loop_
_entity_poly.entity_id
_entity_poly.type
_entity_poly.pdbx_seq_one_letter_code
_entity_poly.pdbx_strand_id
1 'polypeptide(L)' 'MYPTFLVFPNGASIGIRYPEPRCILKLPLDLNDCTPEEREKRLLRRRPRARLIIREEIEETFDRNNYTFLLKKT' A
#
# COMPACT_ATOMS: atom_id res chain seq x y z
N MET A 1 -29.28 -4.45 25.50
CA MET A 1 -28.38 -3.39 25.00
C MET A 1 -27.08 -3.48 25.77
N TYR A 2 -25.96 -3.69 25.08
CA TYR A 2 -24.65 -3.98 25.65
C TYR A 2 -23.82 -2.70 25.82
N PRO A 3 -22.95 -2.60 26.83
CA PRO A 3 -22.01 -1.48 26.95
C PRO A 3 -20.95 -1.58 25.85
N THR A 4 -20.73 -0.49 25.12
CA THR A 4 -19.79 -0.42 24.00
C THR A 4 -19.05 0.92 24.03
N PHE A 5 -17.75 0.90 23.74
CA PHE A 5 -16.97 2.12 23.56
C PHE A 5 -17.01 2.58 22.11
N LEU A 6 -17.54 3.77 21.88
CA LEU A 6 -17.48 4.45 20.59
C LEU A 6 -16.23 5.32 20.56
N VAL A 7 -15.32 5.04 19.63
CA VAL A 7 -14.04 5.71 19.44
C VAL A 7 -14.13 6.64 18.23
N PHE A 8 -13.91 7.92 18.47
CA PHE A 8 -13.91 8.96 17.45
C PHE A 8 -12.58 9.00 16.68
N PRO A 9 -12.56 9.61 15.47
CA PRO A 9 -11.34 9.75 14.68
C PRO A 9 -10.27 10.62 15.37
N ASN A 10 -10.66 11.51 16.30
CA ASN A 10 -9.76 12.31 17.13
C ASN A 10 -9.13 11.53 18.31
N GLY A 11 -9.51 10.26 18.51
CA GLY A 11 -9.03 9.40 19.59
C GLY A 11 -9.84 9.47 20.89
N ALA A 12 -10.83 10.36 20.99
CA ALA A 12 -11.73 10.39 22.13
C ALA A 12 -12.63 9.14 22.15
N SER A 13 -13.10 8.75 23.33
CA SER A 13 -14.01 7.61 23.49
C SER A 13 -15.20 7.94 24.38
N ILE A 14 -16.38 7.44 24.01
CA ILE A 14 -17.62 7.58 24.77
C ILE A 14 -18.24 6.21 24.99
N GLY A 15 -18.75 5.97 26.20
CA GLY A 15 -19.51 4.76 26.53
C GLY A 15 -20.96 4.90 26.08
N ILE A 16 -21.37 4.08 25.12
CA ILE A 16 -22.76 4.00 24.66
C ILE A 16 -23.33 2.61 24.92
N ARG A 17 -24.65 2.49 24.86
CA ARG A 17 -25.32 1.19 24.82
C ARG A 17 -25.55 0.84 23.34
N TYR A 18 -25.27 -0.39 22.91
CA TYR A 18 -25.45 -0.85 21.52
C TYR A 18 -26.27 -2.16 21.48
N PRO A 19 -27.09 -2.42 20.44
CA PRO A 19 -27.91 -3.64 20.36
C PRO A 19 -27.08 -4.91 20.23
N GLU A 20 -25.95 -4.87 19.51
CA GLU A 20 -25.04 -6.01 19.37
C GLU A 20 -23.95 -6.00 20.46
N PRO A 21 -23.46 -7.17 20.91
CA PRO A 21 -22.40 -7.25 21.91
C PRO A 21 -21.04 -6.95 21.28
N ARG A 22 -20.76 -5.68 21.02
CA ARG A 22 -19.46 -5.18 20.55
C ARG A 22 -18.73 -4.47 21.68
N CYS A 23 -17.45 -4.73 21.84
CA CYS A 23 -16.63 -4.03 22.83
C CYS A 23 -16.28 -2.61 22.36
N ILE A 24 -15.94 -2.45 21.08
CA ILE A 24 -15.42 -1.19 20.52
C ILE A 24 -16.02 -0.94 19.12
N LEU A 25 -16.46 0.29 18.88
CA LEU A 25 -16.88 0.82 17.58
C LEU A 25 -15.93 1.95 17.19
N LYS A 26 -15.17 1.79 16.11
CA LYS A 26 -14.27 2.84 15.59
C LYS A 26 -14.97 3.58 14.47
N LEU A 27 -15.20 4.87 14.66
CA LEU A 27 -15.70 5.73 13.60
C LEU A 27 -14.60 6.00 12.56
N PRO A 28 -14.93 5.94 11.26
CA PRO A 28 -14.00 6.33 10.22
C PRO A 28 -13.75 7.85 10.29
N LEU A 29 -12.62 8.28 9.73
CA LEU A 29 -12.37 9.69 9.45
C LEU A 29 -13.06 10.06 8.13
N ASP A 30 -13.79 11.17 8.13
CA ASP A 30 -14.42 11.72 6.93
C ASP A 30 -13.38 12.39 6.05
N LEU A 31 -13.36 12.03 4.76
CA LEU A 31 -12.38 12.54 3.79
C LEU A 31 -12.74 13.95 3.26
N ASN A 32 -13.97 14.39 3.47
CA ASN A 32 -14.45 15.70 3.03
C ASN A 32 -13.98 16.84 3.95
N ASP A 33 -13.76 16.54 5.23
CA ASP A 33 -13.29 17.49 6.23
C ASP A 33 -11.76 17.67 6.20
N CYS A 34 -11.06 16.84 5.43
CA CYS A 34 -9.61 16.88 5.31
C CYS A 34 -9.16 17.95 4.29
N THR A 35 -8.02 18.58 4.55
CA THR A 35 -7.34 19.40 3.53
C THR A 35 -6.92 18.54 2.32
N PRO A 36 -6.83 19.12 1.11
CA PRO A 36 -6.50 18.37 -0.10
C PRO A 36 -5.15 17.66 0.01
N GLU A 37 -4.16 18.30 0.63
CA GLU A 37 -2.81 17.73 0.83
C GLU A 37 -2.81 16.50 1.74
N GLU A 38 -3.52 16.55 2.87
CA GLU A 38 -3.59 15.41 3.78
C GLU A 38 -4.34 14.24 3.16
N ARG A 39 -5.37 14.53 2.36
CA ARG A 39 -6.13 13.53 1.61
C ARG A 39 -5.21 12.78 0.66
N GLU A 40 -4.39 13.48 -0.11
CA GLU A 40 -3.42 12.86 -1.01
C GLU A 40 -2.37 12.02 -0.26
N LYS A 41 -1.80 12.54 0.83
CA LYS A 41 -0.85 11.77 1.67
C LYS A 41 -1.47 10.47 2.19
N ARG A 42 -2.73 10.50 2.63
CA ARG A 42 -3.45 9.30 3.10
C ARG A 42 -3.72 8.32 1.97
N LEU A 43 -4.11 8.80 0.79
CA LEU A 43 -4.32 7.95 -0.40
C LEU A 43 -3.01 7.28 -0.83
N LEU A 44 -1.90 8.03 -0.85
CA LEU A 44 -0.58 7.48 -1.16
C LEU A 44 -0.17 6.39 -0.16
N ARG A 45 -0.42 6.60 1.14
CA ARG A 45 -0.15 5.60 2.18
C ARG A 45 -0.98 4.32 2.04
N ARG A 46 -2.19 4.43 1.46
CA ARG A 46 -3.04 3.27 1.16
C ARG A 46 -2.64 2.54 -0.12
N ARG A 47 -1.84 3.15 -1.00
CA ARG A 47 -1.35 2.47 -2.19
C ARG A 47 -0.47 1.28 -1.78
N PRO A 48 -0.63 0.12 -2.42
CA PRO A 48 0.20 -1.03 -2.12
C PRO A 48 1.67 -0.69 -2.40
N ARG A 49 2.56 -1.09 -1.50
CA ARG A 49 4.00 -0.95 -1.71
C ARG A 49 4.41 -1.94 -2.79
N ALA A 50 4.66 -1.44 -4.00
CA ALA A 50 5.26 -2.25 -5.05
C ALA A 50 6.69 -2.61 -4.62
N ARG A 51 7.04 -3.90 -4.71
CA ARG A 51 8.44 -4.31 -4.65
C ARG A 51 9.11 -3.81 -5.93
N LEU A 52 10.13 -2.98 -5.80
CA LEU A 52 10.98 -2.60 -6.93
C LEU A 52 11.74 -3.86 -7.35
N ILE A 53 11.22 -4.56 -8.36
CA ILE A 53 11.99 -5.56 -9.07
C ILE A 53 12.89 -4.74 -9.98
N ILE A 54 14.16 -4.62 -9.60
CA ILE A 54 15.20 -4.12 -10.50
C ILE A 54 15.24 -5.18 -11.60
N ARG A 55 14.57 -4.89 -12.72
CA ARG A 55 14.76 -5.66 -13.94
C ARG A 55 16.12 -5.21 -14.44
N GLU A 56 17.14 -6.02 -14.18
CA GLU A 56 18.41 -5.88 -14.89
C GLU A 56 18.05 -6.01 -16.37
N GLU A 57 18.14 -4.90 -17.10
CA GLU A 57 18.04 -4.90 -18.55
C GLU A 57 19.31 -5.60 -19.03
N ILE A 58 19.20 -6.92 -19.26
CA ILE A 58 20.28 -7.69 -19.86
C ILE A 58 20.34 -7.23 -21.31
N GLU A 59 21.22 -6.27 -21.59
CA GLU A 59 21.58 -5.89 -22.96
C GLU A 59 22.40 -7.04 -23.58
N GLU A 60 21.72 -8.01 -24.19
CA GLU A 60 22.37 -9.08 -24.96
C GLU A 60 22.98 -8.50 -26.25
N THR A 61 24.17 -7.90 -26.13
CA THR A 61 25.04 -7.50 -27.24
C THR A 61 25.78 -8.71 -27.82
N PHE A 62 25.07 -9.79 -28.12
CA PHE A 62 25.66 -10.99 -28.71
C PHE A 62 25.75 -10.85 -30.24
N ASP A 63 26.96 -10.56 -30.73
CA ASP A 63 27.27 -10.51 -32.16
C ASP A 63 27.94 -11.80 -32.64
N ARG A 64 27.24 -12.56 -33.50
CA ARG A 64 27.74 -13.83 -34.07
C ARG A 64 29.06 -13.69 -34.81
N ASN A 65 29.28 -12.53 -35.45
CA ASN A 65 30.49 -12.24 -36.22
C ASN A 65 31.74 -12.19 -35.34
N ASN A 66 31.60 -11.83 -34.06
CA ASN A 66 32.72 -11.79 -33.13
C ASN A 66 33.23 -13.18 -32.74
N TYR A 67 32.45 -14.24 -32.97
CA TYR A 67 32.77 -15.61 -32.54
C TYR A 67 33.09 -16.57 -33.70
N THR A 68 33.21 -16.07 -34.93
CA THR A 68 33.53 -16.90 -36.11
C THR A 68 34.89 -17.58 -36.03
N PHE A 69 35.83 -17.03 -35.24
CA PHE A 69 37.16 -17.60 -35.05
C PHE A 69 37.15 -18.94 -34.29
N LEU A 70 36.12 -19.20 -33.48
CA LEU A 70 35.94 -20.46 -32.74
C LEU A 70 35.39 -21.60 -33.62
N LEU A 71 34.82 -21.26 -34.78
CA LEU A 71 34.17 -22.21 -35.68
C LEU A 71 35.11 -22.78 -36.75
N LYS A 72 36.32 -22.22 -36.90
CA LYS A 72 37.34 -22.79 -37.78
C LYS A 72 37.98 -24.00 -37.10
N LYS A 73 37.49 -25.21 -37.42
CA LYS A 73 38.28 -26.43 -37.24
C LYS A 73 39.43 -26.40 -38.25
N THR A 74 40.64 -26.54 -37.71
CA THR A 74 41.88 -26.93 -38.40
C THR A 74 41.64 -28.00 -39.45
#